data_AF-A0A2A2JQ14-F1
#
_entry.id   AF-A0A2A2JQ14-F1
#
_cell.length_a   1.000
_cell.length_b   1.000
_cell.length_c   1.000
_cell.angle_alpha   90.00
_cell.angle_beta   90.00
_cell.angle_gamma   90.00
#
_symmetry.space_group_name_H-M   'P 1'
#
loop_
_entity.id
_entity.type
_entity.pdbx_description
1 polymer ?
#
loop_
_entity_poly.entity_id
_entity_poly.type
_entity_poly.pdbx_seq_one_letter_code
_entity_poly.pdbx_strand_id
1 'polypeptide(L)'
;MKNGDFDSSYNIDLDSIVQAFQNAYKLEHKIADVLEHLLFEKDDFISLSWPKILEFYKFTQIHDSESMKKLHDAIRGALWEKICAIDLPSKLLEVLKCPQLNVAIAKLLTQKSCDLLPMMNTNELISLLWHYAQLGVRPQNLVTRLPQFLVNQKSTVGANQIVRLASACMKLTLTDQRLINRLCSDINYGINSFQKVNDLTSVMNSLVRLRVGNVSTWKAMINWVLSHQVDIPLPPLTTFVGGLAQIGCWEGREVAAIAAKRVFRPLTGMNEIRWLSLIHAFAYFKVLSTGLVETVLNKSFIEAVFKSQGNDASKLFAAQKLLQISGCAQYEMQNYNGQLFTFEDLRKIDGFPQFESDRKMVNLAGELRFSKEGYEGYLNNFMVPVLQNVVPPSVKQEHSLDQFGSWIDAVIVRNEETSSLLPVKEWKPDSRKVPIIFVPERRTKIPTLLTHAEQPIFDLLGPDQLSIRLMHKVNRAEPILIFESDLNQTSNTTVAKIASLKEIILKETPPPNEQNQEAQ
;
A
#
# COMPACT_ATOMS: atom_id res chain seq x y z
N MET A 1 48.44 20.84 30.30
CA MET A 1 47.69 20.95 31.56
C MET A 1 48.59 20.62 32.75
N LYS A 2 48.82 21.60 33.61
CA LYS A 2 49.12 21.48 35.05
C LYS A 2 48.76 22.85 35.66
N ASN A 3 48.20 22.84 36.87
CA ASN A 3 47.83 23.99 37.68
C ASN A 3 46.72 24.91 37.11
N GLY A 4 45.55 24.82 37.74
CA GLY A 4 45.06 25.94 38.56
C GLY A 4 44.18 26.97 37.88
N ASP A 5 44.71 27.67 36.87
CA ASP A 5 44.11 28.90 36.35
C ASP A 5 43.61 28.71 34.92
N PHE A 6 42.29 28.67 34.75
CA PHE A 6 41.67 28.85 33.44
C PHE A 6 41.55 30.34 33.16
N ASP A 7 42.54 30.89 32.46
CA ASP A 7 42.49 32.28 31.99
C ASP A 7 41.31 32.46 31.03
N SER A 8 40.34 33.29 31.44
CA SER A 8 39.12 33.58 30.71
C SER A 8 39.34 34.34 29.39
N SER A 9 40.58 34.76 29.11
CA SER A 9 41.00 35.27 27.79
C SER A 9 40.85 34.25 26.65
N TYR A 10 40.88 32.94 26.95
CA TYR A 10 40.72 31.89 25.94
C TYR A 10 39.25 31.69 25.54
N ASN A 11 38.83 32.44 24.53
CA ASN A 11 37.50 32.30 23.91
C ASN A 11 37.39 31.01 23.07
N ILE A 12 37.40 29.84 23.74
CA ILE A 12 37.19 28.54 23.12
C ILE A 12 35.70 28.39 22.78
N ASP A 13 35.41 28.16 21.51
CA ASP A 13 34.08 27.89 20.97
C ASP A 13 33.38 26.69 21.66
N LEU A 14 32.06 26.78 21.85
CA LEU A 14 31.29 25.78 22.57
C LEU A 14 31.09 24.49 21.75
N ASP A 15 30.90 24.57 20.43
CA ASP A 15 30.83 23.38 19.56
C ASP A 15 32.15 22.57 19.68
N SER A 16 33.29 23.26 19.83
CA SER A 16 34.62 22.68 20.06
C SER A 16 34.77 22.06 21.46
N ILE A 17 34.27 22.68 22.53
CA ILE A 17 34.27 22.11 23.90
C ILE A 17 33.41 20.83 23.94
N VAL A 18 32.21 20.86 23.36
CA VAL A 18 31.32 19.68 23.26
C VAL A 18 32.02 18.54 22.50
N GLN A 19 32.67 18.84 21.38
CA GLN A 19 33.38 17.83 20.60
C GLN A 19 34.57 17.22 21.37
N ALA A 20 35.31 18.03 22.14
CA ALA A 20 36.40 17.57 22.99
C ALA A 20 35.87 16.69 24.13
N PHE A 21 34.80 17.11 24.81
CA PHE A 21 34.17 16.37 25.91
C PHE A 21 33.69 14.99 25.46
N GLN A 22 32.94 14.92 24.36
CA GLN A 22 32.44 13.67 23.79
C GLN A 22 33.56 12.69 23.43
N ASN A 23 34.73 13.19 23.02
CA ASN A 23 35.89 12.34 22.69
C ASN A 23 36.65 11.92 23.96
N ALA A 24 36.84 12.82 24.92
CA ALA A 24 37.48 12.54 26.21
C ALA A 24 36.72 11.49 27.03
N TYR A 25 35.39 11.63 27.11
CA TYR A 25 34.52 10.75 27.90
C TYR A 25 34.47 9.34 27.29
N LYS A 26 34.44 9.21 25.95
CA LYS A 26 34.55 7.90 25.24
C LYS A 26 35.89 7.20 25.43
N LEU A 27 36.92 7.90 25.90
CA LEU A 27 38.27 7.39 26.14
C LEU A 27 38.60 7.27 27.65
N GLU A 28 37.59 7.40 28.52
CA GLU A 28 37.72 7.37 30.00
C GLU A 28 38.81 8.34 30.52
N HIS A 29 39.06 9.42 29.78
CA HIS A 29 40.20 10.30 30.03
C HIS A 29 39.85 11.34 31.09
N LYS A 30 40.73 11.53 32.09
CA LYS A 30 40.63 12.51 33.21
C LYS A 30 40.55 14.01 32.81
N ILE A 31 40.38 14.28 31.52
CA ILE A 31 40.08 15.61 30.98
C ILE A 31 38.57 15.79 30.75
N ALA A 32 37.79 14.71 30.74
CA ALA A 32 36.33 14.73 30.66
C ALA A 32 35.75 15.52 31.85
N ASP A 33 36.20 15.26 33.08
CA ASP A 33 35.77 15.96 34.29
C ASP A 33 36.00 17.49 34.20
N VAL A 34 37.16 17.90 33.66
CA VAL A 34 37.51 19.31 33.45
C VAL A 34 36.63 19.94 32.36
N LEU A 35 36.36 19.21 31.29
CA LEU A 35 35.49 19.66 30.20
C LEU A 35 34.00 19.68 30.61
N GLU A 36 33.57 18.81 31.52
CA GLU A 36 32.23 18.80 32.11
C GLU A 36 31.99 20.07 32.93
N HIS A 37 32.94 20.44 33.80
CA HIS A 37 32.90 21.72 34.52
C HIS A 37 32.80 22.92 33.56
N LEU A 38 33.63 22.97 32.51
CA LEU A 38 33.59 24.06 31.51
C LEU A 38 32.29 24.12 30.70
N LEU A 39 31.58 22.99 30.55
CA LEU A 39 30.25 22.95 29.91
C LEU A 39 29.19 23.56 30.84
N PHE A 40 29.19 23.20 32.12
CA PHE A 40 28.29 23.79 33.13
C PHE A 40 28.61 25.26 33.46
N GLU A 41 29.86 25.70 33.31
CA GLU A 41 30.25 27.11 33.47
C GLU A 41 29.79 28.00 32.30
N LYS A 42 29.63 27.44 31.08
CA LYS A 42 29.16 28.18 29.91
C LYS A 42 27.64 28.23 29.78
N ASP A 43 26.95 27.11 30.02
CA ASP A 43 25.49 26.89 30.03
C ASP A 43 24.66 27.36 28.80
N ASP A 44 25.21 28.16 27.89
CA ASP A 44 24.60 28.57 26.62
C ASP A 44 24.61 27.45 25.56
N PHE A 45 23.99 26.31 25.89
CA PHE A 45 23.73 25.24 24.94
C PHE A 45 22.76 25.66 23.83
N ILE A 46 22.10 26.82 23.96
CA ILE A 46 21.22 27.41 22.94
C ILE A 46 22.04 27.92 21.75
N SER A 47 23.27 28.40 21.96
CA SER A 47 24.20 28.80 20.89
C SER A 47 24.56 27.68 19.91
N LEU A 48 24.70 26.44 20.41
CA LEU A 48 25.17 25.25 19.66
C LEU A 48 24.50 25.07 18.29
N SER A 49 25.27 24.61 17.30
CA SER A 49 24.70 24.31 15.98
C SER A 49 23.67 23.17 16.03
N TRP A 50 22.66 23.17 15.15
CA TRP A 50 21.60 22.14 15.15
C TRP A 50 22.14 20.70 15.09
N PRO A 51 23.15 20.36 14.26
CA PRO A 51 23.77 19.05 14.30
C PRO A 51 24.41 18.72 15.66
N LYS A 52 25.05 19.70 16.32
CA LYS A 52 25.78 19.50 17.58
C LYS A 52 24.86 19.36 18.79
N ILE A 53 23.84 20.20 18.94
CA ILE A 53 22.87 20.03 20.04
C ILE A 53 22.11 18.70 19.91
N LEU A 54 21.80 18.25 18.69
CA LEU A 54 21.15 16.96 18.44
C LEU A 54 22.08 15.75 18.69
N GLU A 55 23.36 15.87 18.32
CA GLU A 55 24.39 14.87 18.64
C GLU A 55 24.63 14.77 20.15
N PHE A 56 24.71 15.92 20.83
CA PHE A 56 24.99 16.00 22.27
C PHE A 56 23.79 15.53 23.11
N TYR A 57 22.56 15.87 22.73
CA TYR A 57 21.35 15.31 23.33
C TYR A 57 21.31 13.77 23.21
N LYS A 58 21.66 13.22 22.04
CA LYS A 58 21.76 11.76 21.85
C LYS A 58 22.85 11.13 22.73
N PHE A 59 23.99 11.80 22.86
CA PHE A 59 25.12 11.34 23.67
C PHE A 59 24.74 11.25 25.16
N THR A 60 24.11 12.29 25.73
CA THR A 60 23.73 12.29 27.15
C THR A 60 22.59 11.32 27.48
N GLN A 61 21.78 10.88 26.50
CA GLN A 61 20.79 9.81 26.69
C GLN A 61 21.40 8.41 26.91
N ILE A 62 22.68 8.20 26.60
CA ILE A 62 23.33 6.87 26.60
C ILE A 62 24.12 6.62 27.90
N HIS A 63 24.38 7.65 28.71
CA HIS A 63 25.26 7.59 29.87
C HIS A 63 24.51 7.87 31.17
N ASP A 64 24.51 6.91 32.10
CA ASP A 64 23.61 6.90 33.28
C ASP A 64 24.18 7.60 34.54
N SER A 65 25.20 8.46 34.39
CA SER A 65 25.77 9.20 35.53
C SER A 65 24.86 10.36 35.97
N GLU A 66 24.96 10.75 37.23
CA GLU A 66 24.21 11.88 37.80
C GLU A 66 24.55 13.21 37.10
N SER A 67 25.82 13.40 36.72
CA SER A 67 26.26 14.50 35.86
C SER A 67 25.59 14.48 34.49
N MET A 68 25.58 13.32 33.82
CA MET A 68 24.97 13.18 32.50
C MET A 68 23.45 13.42 32.52
N LYS A 69 22.76 13.09 33.62
CA LYS A 69 21.34 13.42 33.82
C LYS A 69 21.11 14.94 33.87
N LYS A 70 21.89 15.67 34.68
CA LYS A 70 21.83 17.15 34.76
C LYS A 70 22.16 17.80 33.42
N LEU A 71 23.21 17.34 32.77
CA LEU A 71 23.65 17.81 31.45
C LEU A 71 22.59 17.49 30.38
N HIS A 72 21.94 16.32 30.45
CA HIS A 72 20.84 15.95 29.57
C HIS A 72 19.64 16.89 29.72
N ASP A 73 19.25 17.23 30.95
CA ASP A 73 18.13 18.13 31.21
C ASP A 73 18.44 19.58 30.81
N ALA A 74 19.69 20.07 30.99
CA ALA A 74 20.13 21.36 30.48
C ALA A 74 20.06 21.42 28.94
N ILE A 75 20.62 20.42 28.24
CA ILE A 75 20.54 20.31 26.77
C ILE A 75 19.08 20.16 26.32
N ARG A 76 18.22 19.45 27.07
CA ARG A 76 16.79 19.31 26.78
C ARG A 76 16.05 20.64 26.89
N GLY A 77 16.36 21.47 27.89
CA GLY A 77 15.85 22.83 28.04
C GLY A 77 16.27 23.71 26.86
N ALA A 78 17.58 23.80 26.61
CA ALA A 78 18.12 24.57 25.48
C ALA A 78 17.56 24.11 24.12
N LEU A 79 17.39 22.80 23.92
CA LEU A 79 16.78 22.24 22.70
C LEU A 79 15.31 22.63 22.58
N TRP A 80 14.55 22.62 23.67
CA TRP A 80 13.16 23.07 23.69
C TRP A 80 13.05 24.56 23.37
N GLU A 81 13.89 25.40 23.97
CA GLU A 81 13.93 26.84 23.67
C GLU A 81 14.35 27.13 22.22
N LYS A 82 15.36 26.42 21.70
CA LYS A 82 15.78 26.52 20.30
C LYS A 82 14.68 26.06 19.32
N ILE A 83 13.81 25.11 19.72
CA ILE A 83 12.59 24.73 18.98
C ILE A 83 11.52 25.83 19.10
N CYS A 84 11.30 26.40 20.28
CA CYS A 84 10.37 27.50 20.51
C CYS A 84 10.75 28.78 19.73
N ALA A 85 12.05 29.00 19.50
CA ALA A 85 12.58 30.09 18.69
C ALA A 85 12.44 29.89 17.16
N ILE A 86 11.93 28.74 16.68
CA ILE A 86 11.66 28.54 15.25
C ILE A 86 10.44 29.38 14.83
N ASP A 87 10.71 30.33 13.92
CA ASP A 87 9.85 31.40 13.42
C ASP A 87 9.65 31.36 11.89
N LEU A 88 10.49 30.61 11.16
CA LEU A 88 10.53 30.57 9.70
C LEU A 88 10.52 29.12 9.16
N PRO A 89 9.78 28.84 8.08
CA PRO A 89 9.78 27.54 7.40
C PRO A 89 11.17 27.05 6.97
N SER A 90 12.05 27.96 6.54
CA SER A 90 13.43 27.64 6.13
C SER A 90 14.25 27.02 7.27
N LYS A 91 14.23 27.65 8.46
CA LYS A 91 14.87 27.14 9.68
C LYS A 91 14.29 25.78 10.09
N LEU A 92 12.96 25.64 10.10
CA LEU A 92 12.31 24.35 10.41
C LEU A 92 12.77 23.22 9.47
N LEU A 93 12.80 23.50 8.17
CA LEU A 93 13.26 22.56 7.15
C LEU A 93 14.78 22.31 7.19
N GLU A 94 15.56 23.14 7.88
CA GLU A 94 16.98 22.88 8.17
C GLU A 94 17.10 21.81 9.27
N VAL A 95 16.40 21.97 10.41
CA VAL A 95 16.40 20.98 11.50
C VAL A 95 15.92 19.60 11.00
N LEU A 96 14.90 19.59 10.15
CA LEU A 96 14.34 18.37 9.56
C LEU A 96 15.26 17.69 8.52
N LYS A 97 16.36 18.35 8.09
CA LYS A 97 17.43 17.75 7.27
C LYS A 97 18.55 17.13 8.11
N CYS A 98 18.72 17.51 9.38
CA CYS A 98 19.83 17.05 10.21
C CYS A 98 19.80 15.51 10.39
N PRO A 99 20.83 14.76 9.94
CA PRO A 99 20.93 13.32 10.18
C PRO A 99 20.93 12.93 11.66
N GLN A 100 21.32 13.87 12.53
CA GLN A 100 21.32 13.73 13.98
C GLN A 100 19.91 13.82 14.60
N LEU A 101 18.87 14.21 13.87
CA LEU A 101 17.50 14.22 14.38
C LEU A 101 17.03 12.81 14.78
N ASN A 102 16.04 12.70 15.68
CA ASN A 102 15.42 11.44 16.06
C ASN A 102 13.89 11.58 16.11
N VAL A 103 13.20 10.43 16.21
CA VAL A 103 11.72 10.35 16.24
C VAL A 103 11.10 11.16 17.39
N ALA A 104 11.76 11.25 18.56
CA ALA A 104 11.23 11.98 19.70
C ALA A 104 11.25 13.50 19.47
N ILE A 105 12.38 14.04 19.04
CA ILE A 105 12.56 15.47 18.77
C ILE A 105 11.74 15.88 17.53
N ALA A 106 11.67 15.01 16.52
CA ALA A 106 10.82 15.22 15.35
C ALA A 106 9.33 15.34 15.72
N LYS A 107 8.86 14.66 16.78
CA LYS A 107 7.49 14.84 17.34
C LYS A 107 7.32 16.21 18.01
N LEU A 108 8.32 16.74 18.71
CA LEU A 108 8.26 18.08 19.32
C LEU A 108 8.13 19.18 18.25
N LEU A 109 8.86 19.05 17.14
CA LEU A 109 8.78 19.95 15.99
C LEU A 109 7.39 20.00 15.31
N THR A 110 6.46 19.09 15.64
CA THR A 110 5.18 18.97 14.93
C THR A 110 4.21 20.11 15.22
N GLN A 111 4.24 20.69 16.42
CA GLN A 111 3.41 21.85 16.74
C GLN A 111 3.89 23.07 15.93
N LYS A 112 5.20 23.38 16.00
CA LYS A 112 5.82 24.43 15.18
C LYS A 112 5.61 24.23 13.68
N SER A 113 5.62 22.98 13.21
CA SER A 113 5.25 22.66 11.82
C SER A 113 3.80 23.04 11.48
N CYS A 114 2.86 22.84 12.41
CA CYS A 114 1.45 23.22 12.26
C CYS A 114 1.21 24.73 12.38
N ASP A 115 2.02 25.43 13.18
CA ASP A 115 1.96 26.88 13.38
C ASP A 115 2.44 27.62 12.12
N LEU A 116 3.53 27.13 11.51
CA LEU A 116 4.16 27.74 10.34
C LEU A 116 3.47 27.40 9.00
N LEU A 117 2.52 26.45 8.95
CA LEU A 117 1.79 26.06 7.72
C LEU A 117 1.29 27.25 6.86
N PRO A 118 0.70 28.34 7.41
CA PRO A 118 0.20 29.45 6.60
C PRO A 118 1.28 30.26 5.88
N MET A 119 2.53 30.16 6.32
CA MET A 119 3.67 30.88 5.75
C MET A 119 4.41 30.08 4.67
N MET A 120 4.12 28.77 4.53
CA MET A 120 4.88 27.87 3.65
C MET A 120 4.40 27.92 2.21
N ASN A 121 5.34 27.94 1.26
CA ASN A 121 5.05 27.69 -0.14
C ASN A 121 4.97 26.17 -0.46
N THR A 122 4.50 25.82 -1.67
CA THR A 122 4.26 24.41 -2.06
C THR A 122 5.52 23.55 -1.99
N ASN A 123 6.69 24.10 -2.31
CA ASN A 123 7.96 23.35 -2.21
C ASN A 123 8.34 23.07 -0.75
N GLU A 124 8.04 24.01 0.16
CA GLU A 124 8.24 23.85 1.60
C GLU A 124 7.25 22.83 2.20
N LEU A 125 5.97 22.91 1.84
CA LEU A 125 4.93 21.97 2.27
C LEU A 125 5.23 20.53 1.79
N ILE A 126 5.67 20.34 0.54
CA ILE A 126 6.10 19.03 0.02
C ILE A 126 7.37 18.55 0.72
N SER A 127 8.32 19.44 0.99
CA SER A 127 9.55 19.08 1.72
C SER A 127 9.25 18.67 3.16
N LEU A 128 8.35 19.39 3.85
CA LEU A 128 7.90 19.10 5.21
C LEU A 128 7.30 17.69 5.30
N LEU A 129 6.35 17.37 4.41
CA LEU A 129 5.81 16.00 4.28
C LEU A 129 6.90 14.98 4.03
N TRP A 130 7.82 15.26 3.10
CA TRP A 130 8.88 14.33 2.70
C TRP A 130 9.87 14.05 3.85
N HIS A 131 10.22 15.04 4.66
CA HIS A 131 11.07 14.86 5.83
C HIS A 131 10.38 14.01 6.91
N TYR A 132 9.13 14.34 7.27
CA TYR A 132 8.34 13.52 8.20
C TYR A 132 8.17 12.07 7.71
N ALA A 133 7.99 11.89 6.41
CA ALA A 133 7.96 10.58 5.75
C ALA A 133 9.30 9.82 5.79
N GLN A 134 10.45 10.49 5.74
CA GLN A 134 11.75 9.82 5.89
C GLN A 134 12.01 9.41 7.35
N LEU A 135 11.57 10.24 8.30
CA LEU A 135 11.72 10.01 9.75
C LEU A 135 10.74 8.95 10.30
N GLY A 136 9.77 8.49 9.50
CA GLY A 136 8.73 7.54 9.95
C GLY A 136 7.74 8.14 10.95
N VAL A 137 7.65 9.47 11.03
CA VAL A 137 6.80 10.17 12.00
C VAL A 137 5.56 10.70 11.29
N ARG A 138 4.38 10.30 11.76
CA ARG A 138 3.07 10.69 11.23
C ARG A 138 2.35 11.62 12.23
N PRO A 139 2.47 12.95 12.13
CA PRO A 139 1.85 13.86 13.09
C PRO A 139 0.39 14.09 12.71
N GLN A 140 -0.55 13.55 13.49
CA GLN A 140 -1.97 13.55 13.11
C GLN A 140 -2.51 14.97 12.83
N ASN A 141 -2.16 15.97 13.65
CA ASN A 141 -2.58 17.35 13.46
C ASN A 141 -2.05 17.97 12.16
N LEU A 142 -0.79 17.66 11.80
CA LEU A 142 -0.17 18.12 10.55
C LEU A 142 -0.78 17.41 9.35
N VAL A 143 -0.95 16.09 9.45
CA VAL A 143 -1.53 15.21 8.43
C VAL A 143 -2.96 15.62 8.06
N THR A 144 -3.78 16.04 9.03
CA THR A 144 -5.15 16.51 8.76
C THR A 144 -5.19 17.92 8.16
N ARG A 145 -4.30 18.83 8.57
CA ARG A 145 -4.32 20.25 8.14
C ARG A 145 -3.59 20.52 6.82
N LEU A 146 -2.41 19.94 6.64
CA LEU A 146 -1.51 20.21 5.51
C LEU A 146 -2.13 19.96 4.11
N PRO A 147 -2.96 18.91 3.88
CA PRO A 147 -3.67 18.72 2.61
C PRO A 147 -4.41 19.97 2.11
N GLN A 148 -5.05 20.72 3.01
CA GLN A 148 -5.79 21.93 2.66
C GLN A 148 -4.86 23.04 2.15
N PHE A 149 -3.68 23.22 2.76
CA PHE A 149 -2.70 24.22 2.33
C PHE A 149 -2.11 23.88 0.96
N LEU A 150 -1.76 22.60 0.71
CA LEU A 150 -1.28 22.15 -0.60
C LEU A 150 -2.34 22.32 -1.70
N VAL A 151 -3.59 21.90 -1.44
CA VAL A 151 -4.68 21.97 -2.42
C VAL A 151 -5.01 23.41 -2.79
N ASN A 152 -4.98 24.34 -1.82
CA ASN A 152 -5.25 25.76 -2.06
C ASN A 152 -4.18 26.47 -2.91
N GLN A 153 -2.93 25.99 -2.90
CA GLN A 153 -1.82 26.63 -3.63
C GLN A 153 -1.74 26.14 -5.08
N LYS A 154 -2.12 27.01 -6.02
CA LYS A 154 -2.26 26.70 -7.46
C LYS A 154 -0.95 26.57 -8.26
N SER A 155 0.22 26.63 -7.61
CA SER A 155 1.52 26.49 -8.30
C SER A 155 1.74 25.07 -8.83
N THR A 156 2.12 24.95 -10.10
CA THR A 156 2.55 23.70 -10.71
C THR A 156 3.83 23.18 -10.06
N VAL A 157 4.02 21.85 -10.09
CA VAL A 157 5.16 21.16 -9.47
C VAL A 157 5.89 20.29 -10.49
N GLY A 158 7.22 20.22 -10.40
CA GLY A 158 8.04 19.42 -11.31
C GLY A 158 8.16 17.95 -10.88
N ALA A 159 8.60 17.06 -11.79
CA ALA A 159 8.76 15.62 -11.54
C ALA A 159 9.40 15.27 -10.17
N ASN A 160 10.49 15.95 -9.78
CA ASN A 160 11.14 15.74 -8.46
C ASN A 160 10.22 16.00 -7.26
N GLN A 161 9.34 16.99 -7.34
CA GLN A 161 8.36 17.31 -6.29
C GLN A 161 7.20 16.31 -6.31
N ILE A 162 6.76 15.87 -7.50
CA ILE A 162 5.74 14.82 -7.67
C ILE A 162 6.21 13.50 -7.04
N VAL A 163 7.46 13.08 -7.31
CA VAL A 163 8.09 11.89 -6.70
C VAL A 163 8.13 12.02 -5.18
N ARG A 164 8.55 13.17 -4.65
CA ARG A 164 8.59 13.43 -3.20
C ARG A 164 7.20 13.38 -2.56
N LEU A 165 6.22 14.03 -3.18
CA LEU A 165 4.84 14.08 -2.69
C LEU A 165 4.17 12.70 -2.72
N ALA A 166 4.26 11.97 -3.82
CA ALA A 166 3.73 10.62 -3.94
C ALA A 166 4.35 9.67 -2.90
N SER A 167 5.69 9.71 -2.78
CA SER A 167 6.42 8.89 -1.79
C SER A 167 6.06 9.26 -0.35
N ALA A 168 5.87 10.55 -0.05
CA ALA A 168 5.45 11.00 1.27
C ALA A 168 4.01 10.60 1.60
N CYS A 169 3.08 10.74 0.64
CA CYS A 169 1.70 10.28 0.79
C CYS A 169 1.65 8.77 1.05
N MET A 170 2.42 7.98 0.30
CA MET A 170 2.54 6.53 0.50
C MET A 170 3.09 6.20 1.90
N LYS A 171 4.22 6.78 2.31
CA LYS A 171 4.87 6.48 3.60
C LYS A 171 4.07 6.92 4.82
N LEU A 172 3.36 8.05 4.74
CA LEU A 172 2.52 8.59 5.80
C LEU A 172 1.05 8.15 5.68
N THR A 173 0.74 7.22 4.77
CA THR A 173 -0.61 6.73 4.46
C THR A 173 -1.65 7.86 4.36
N LEU A 174 -1.35 8.86 3.52
CA LEU A 174 -2.21 10.02 3.26
C LEU A 174 -3.21 9.68 2.15
N THR A 175 -4.45 9.43 2.54
CA THR A 175 -5.57 9.08 1.66
C THR A 175 -6.60 10.21 1.54
N ASP A 176 -6.22 11.46 1.86
CA ASP A 176 -7.10 12.62 1.67
C ASP A 176 -7.45 12.79 0.19
N GLN A 177 -8.74 12.72 -0.12
CA GLN A 177 -9.24 12.74 -1.49
C GLN A 177 -8.77 13.96 -2.30
N ARG A 178 -8.67 15.12 -1.65
CA ARG A 178 -8.30 16.39 -2.29
C ARG A 178 -6.81 16.38 -2.62
N LEU A 179 -5.98 15.82 -1.73
CA LEU A 179 -4.55 15.64 -1.95
C LEU A 179 -4.26 14.59 -3.04
N ILE A 180 -5.01 13.48 -3.07
CA ILE A 180 -4.90 12.46 -4.12
C ILE A 180 -5.33 13.03 -5.48
N ASN A 181 -6.46 13.75 -5.55
CA ASN A 181 -6.89 14.44 -6.77
C ASN A 181 -5.87 15.47 -7.24
N ARG A 182 -5.24 16.22 -6.31
CA ARG A 182 -4.17 17.17 -6.64
C ARG A 182 -2.93 16.46 -7.17
N LEU A 183 -2.47 15.38 -6.53
CA LEU A 183 -1.34 14.58 -7.03
C LEU A 183 -1.61 14.02 -8.43
N CYS A 184 -2.83 13.54 -8.70
CA CYS A 184 -3.25 13.11 -10.04
C CYS A 184 -3.19 14.25 -11.07
N SER A 185 -3.71 15.43 -10.72
CA SER A 185 -3.61 16.65 -11.53
C SER A 185 -2.15 17.03 -11.81
N ASP A 186 -1.31 17.07 -10.78
CA ASP A 186 0.12 17.42 -10.89
C ASP A 186 0.88 16.40 -11.77
N ILE A 187 0.56 15.10 -11.68
CA ILE A 187 1.11 14.09 -12.60
C ILE A 187 0.66 14.36 -14.04
N ASN A 188 -0.63 14.60 -14.28
CA ASN A 188 -1.16 14.82 -15.63
C ASN A 188 -0.54 16.05 -16.31
N TYR A 189 -0.35 17.17 -15.61
CA TYR A 189 0.37 18.33 -16.14
C TYR A 189 1.89 18.11 -16.22
N GLY A 190 2.46 17.39 -15.24
CA GLY A 190 3.90 17.20 -15.09
C GLY A 190 4.50 16.02 -15.85
N ILE A 191 3.70 15.17 -16.51
CA ILE A 191 4.14 13.88 -17.07
C ILE A 191 5.30 14.02 -18.07
N ASN A 192 5.27 15.07 -18.90
CA ASN A 192 6.33 15.35 -19.88
C ASN A 192 7.63 15.91 -19.26
N SER A 193 7.65 16.21 -17.95
CA SER A 193 8.87 16.62 -17.23
C SER A 193 9.66 15.43 -16.65
N PHE A 194 9.13 14.21 -16.74
CA PHE A 194 9.86 13.00 -16.33
C PHE A 194 10.89 12.62 -17.38
N GLN A 195 12.17 12.72 -17.03
CA GLN A 195 13.30 12.31 -17.88
C GLN A 195 13.77 10.86 -17.61
N LYS A 196 13.28 10.22 -16.54
CA LYS A 196 13.74 8.90 -16.09
C LYS A 196 12.56 8.00 -15.74
N VAL A 197 12.52 6.81 -16.33
CA VAL A 197 11.50 5.79 -16.02
C VAL A 197 11.55 5.32 -14.55
N ASN A 198 12.70 5.45 -13.88
CA ASN A 198 12.82 5.15 -12.45
C ASN A 198 12.01 6.13 -11.57
N ASP A 199 11.94 7.40 -11.96
CA ASP A 199 11.16 8.40 -11.23
C ASP A 199 9.67 8.17 -11.45
N LEU A 200 9.27 7.84 -12.69
CA LEU A 200 7.89 7.46 -13.01
C LEU A 200 7.45 6.16 -12.31
N THR A 201 8.30 5.15 -12.25
CA THR A 201 8.01 3.91 -11.52
C THR A 201 7.99 4.12 -9.99
N SER A 202 8.71 5.11 -9.46
CA SER A 202 8.62 5.50 -8.04
C SER A 202 7.26 6.14 -7.70
N VAL A 203 6.76 7.02 -8.58
CA VAL A 203 5.38 7.57 -8.50
C VAL A 203 4.36 6.44 -8.63
N MET A 204 4.48 5.59 -9.64
CA MET A 204 3.59 4.44 -9.87
C MET A 204 3.49 3.54 -8.63
N ASN A 205 4.63 3.12 -8.07
CA ASN A 205 4.66 2.27 -6.87
C ASN A 205 3.95 2.94 -5.67
N SER A 206 4.03 4.27 -5.57
CA SER A 206 3.34 5.04 -4.55
C SER A 206 1.82 5.06 -4.77
N LEU A 207 1.37 5.29 -6.02
CA LEU A 207 -0.05 5.25 -6.40
C LEU A 207 -0.67 3.86 -6.20
N VAL A 208 0.03 2.78 -6.56
CA VAL A 208 -0.43 1.39 -6.37
C VAL A 208 -0.64 1.10 -4.88
N ARG A 209 0.31 1.48 -4.01
CA ARG A 209 0.16 1.26 -2.55
C ARG A 209 -0.91 2.14 -1.91
N LEU A 210 -1.14 3.33 -2.45
CA LEU A 210 -2.26 4.20 -2.10
C LEU A 210 -3.59 3.76 -2.75
N ARG A 211 -3.60 2.70 -3.58
CA ARG A 211 -4.76 2.21 -4.33
C ARG A 211 -5.45 3.29 -5.19
N VAL A 212 -4.71 4.24 -5.75
CA VAL A 212 -5.30 5.38 -6.48
C VAL A 212 -5.97 4.93 -7.79
N GLY A 213 -7.29 5.10 -7.89
CA GLY A 213 -8.08 4.65 -9.04
C GLY A 213 -8.12 5.57 -10.26
N ASN A 214 -7.39 6.67 -10.28
CA ASN A 214 -7.58 7.73 -11.28
C ASN A 214 -7.18 7.32 -12.71
N VAL A 215 -8.19 7.12 -13.55
CA VAL A 215 -8.07 6.59 -14.91
C VAL A 215 -7.22 7.46 -15.84
N SER A 216 -7.37 8.80 -15.78
CA SER A 216 -6.59 9.71 -16.63
C SER A 216 -5.11 9.72 -16.27
N THR A 217 -4.78 9.67 -14.96
CA THR A 217 -3.40 9.53 -14.49
C THR A 217 -2.77 8.24 -15.00
N TRP A 218 -3.46 7.11 -14.89
CA TRP A 218 -2.95 5.83 -15.40
C TRP A 218 -2.73 5.86 -16.92
N LYS A 219 -3.66 6.44 -17.69
CA LYS A 219 -3.52 6.63 -19.14
C LYS A 219 -2.35 7.55 -19.52
N ALA A 220 -2.14 8.66 -18.80
CA ALA A 220 -0.99 9.54 -19.02
C ALA A 220 0.34 8.82 -18.79
N MET A 221 0.46 8.04 -17.72
CA MET A 221 1.66 7.25 -17.42
C MET A 221 1.89 6.12 -18.43
N ILE A 222 0.83 5.45 -18.90
CA ILE A 222 0.90 4.44 -19.97
C ILE A 222 1.39 5.07 -21.28
N ASN A 223 0.81 6.21 -21.69
CA ASN A 223 1.20 6.89 -22.92
C ASN A 223 2.66 7.36 -22.89
N TRP A 224 3.17 7.82 -21.73
CA TRP A 224 4.59 8.13 -21.56
C TRP A 224 5.48 6.89 -21.74
N VAL A 225 5.07 5.73 -21.21
CA VAL A 225 5.84 4.48 -21.36
C VAL A 225 5.79 3.94 -22.79
N LEU A 226 4.65 4.08 -23.50
CA LEU A 226 4.53 3.68 -24.90
C LEU A 226 5.36 4.55 -25.85
N SER A 227 5.45 5.86 -25.61
CA SER A 227 6.26 6.78 -26.42
C SER A 227 7.78 6.62 -26.22
N HIS A 228 8.21 6.07 -25.07
CA HIS A 228 9.63 5.79 -24.77
C HIS A 228 9.95 4.28 -24.74
N GLN A 229 9.08 3.42 -25.28
CA GLN A 229 9.11 1.97 -25.06
C GLN A 229 10.41 1.26 -25.49
N VAL A 230 11.12 1.82 -26.47
CA VAL A 230 12.37 1.27 -27.04
C VAL A 230 13.51 1.42 -26.05
N ASP A 231 13.69 2.62 -25.50
CA ASP A 231 14.80 2.98 -24.63
C ASP A 231 14.62 2.54 -23.18
N ILE A 232 13.37 2.27 -22.76
CA ILE A 232 13.08 1.81 -21.39
C ILE A 232 13.72 0.42 -21.15
N PRO A 233 14.58 0.28 -20.12
CA PRO A 233 15.15 -1.02 -19.74
C PRO A 233 14.09 -1.99 -19.20
N LEU A 234 14.38 -3.29 -19.32
CA LEU A 234 13.40 -4.33 -19.01
C LEU A 234 12.98 -4.42 -17.52
N PRO A 235 13.86 -4.19 -16.51
CA PRO A 235 13.44 -4.23 -15.11
C PRO A 235 12.46 -3.09 -14.72
N PRO A 236 12.67 -1.81 -15.09
CA PRO A 236 11.63 -0.78 -14.94
C PRO A 236 10.33 -1.10 -15.70
N LEU A 237 10.40 -1.60 -16.94
CA LEU A 237 9.22 -1.96 -17.73
C LEU A 237 8.37 -3.05 -17.05
N THR A 238 9.01 -4.15 -16.63
CA THR A 238 8.33 -5.24 -15.92
C THR A 238 7.82 -4.83 -14.55
N THR A 239 8.53 -3.92 -13.85
CA THR A 239 8.03 -3.27 -12.62
C THR A 239 6.75 -2.47 -12.88
N PHE A 240 6.68 -1.72 -13.98
CA PHE A 240 5.52 -0.93 -14.38
C PHE A 240 4.31 -1.81 -14.73
N VAL A 241 4.53 -2.88 -15.52
CA VAL A 241 3.48 -3.87 -15.84
C VAL A 241 2.95 -4.57 -14.59
N GLY A 242 3.83 -4.96 -13.66
CA GLY A 242 3.42 -5.54 -12.37
C GLY A 242 2.55 -4.60 -11.54
N GLY A 243 2.87 -3.30 -11.53
CA GLY A 243 2.07 -2.28 -10.85
C GLY A 243 0.69 -2.05 -11.49
N LEU A 244 0.62 -1.98 -12.82
CA LEU A 244 -0.64 -1.84 -13.57
C LEU A 244 -1.56 -3.05 -13.35
N ALA A 245 -1.01 -4.27 -13.30
CA ALA A 245 -1.75 -5.48 -12.94
C ALA A 245 -2.16 -5.51 -11.45
N GLN A 246 -1.37 -4.92 -10.55
CA GLN A 246 -1.72 -4.86 -9.13
C GLN A 246 -2.88 -3.87 -8.86
N ILE A 247 -2.85 -2.68 -9.47
CA ILE A 247 -3.96 -1.71 -9.35
C ILE A 247 -5.20 -2.14 -10.15
N GLY A 248 -5.04 -2.96 -11.19
CA GLY A 248 -6.14 -3.36 -12.08
C GLY A 248 -6.50 -2.27 -13.08
N CYS A 249 -5.51 -1.81 -13.85
CA CYS A 249 -5.68 -0.93 -15.01
C CYS A 249 -5.47 -1.75 -16.29
N TRP A 250 -6.56 -2.15 -16.93
CA TRP A 250 -6.57 -3.05 -18.09
C TRP A 250 -5.94 -2.41 -19.34
N GLU A 251 -5.97 -1.08 -19.45
CA GLU A 251 -5.34 -0.32 -20.55
C GLU A 251 -3.81 -0.50 -20.61
N GLY A 252 -3.19 -0.99 -19.53
CA GLY A 252 -1.79 -1.42 -19.52
C GLY A 252 -1.44 -2.59 -20.45
N ARG A 253 -2.43 -3.21 -21.11
CA ARG A 253 -2.27 -4.44 -21.92
C ARG A 253 -1.24 -4.33 -23.03
N GLU A 254 -1.13 -3.19 -23.70
CA GLU A 254 -0.13 -3.00 -24.76
C GLU A 254 1.30 -3.00 -24.20
N VAL A 255 1.52 -2.24 -23.13
CA VAL A 255 2.80 -2.22 -22.38
C VAL A 255 3.16 -3.62 -21.86
N ALA A 256 2.16 -4.36 -21.38
CA ALA A 256 2.33 -5.74 -20.96
C ALA A 256 2.70 -6.69 -22.11
N ALA A 257 2.12 -6.52 -23.30
CA ALA A 257 2.48 -7.29 -24.50
C ALA A 257 3.91 -6.99 -24.98
N ILE A 258 4.33 -5.73 -24.94
CA ILE A 258 5.71 -5.31 -25.25
C ILE A 258 6.70 -5.92 -24.25
N ALA A 259 6.36 -5.93 -22.95
CA ALA A 259 7.17 -6.58 -21.93
C ALA A 259 7.23 -8.10 -22.09
N ALA A 260 6.10 -8.77 -22.34
CA ALA A 260 6.05 -10.22 -22.55
C ALA A 260 6.89 -10.67 -23.76
N LYS A 261 6.89 -9.90 -24.86
CA LYS A 261 7.78 -10.14 -26.02
C LYS A 261 9.27 -9.97 -25.73
N ARG A 262 9.65 -9.32 -24.63
CA ARG A 262 11.05 -9.09 -24.20
C ARG A 262 11.48 -10.03 -23.07
N VAL A 263 10.55 -10.77 -22.45
CA VAL A 263 10.77 -11.63 -21.30
C VAL A 263 10.65 -13.10 -21.72
N PHE A 264 11.76 -13.84 -21.61
CA PHE A 264 11.83 -15.27 -21.94
C PHE A 264 12.27 -16.15 -20.77
N ARG A 265 12.81 -15.55 -19.70
CA ARG A 265 13.35 -16.20 -18.50
C ARG A 265 13.39 -15.21 -17.33
N PRO A 266 13.54 -15.66 -16.07
CA PRO A 266 13.77 -14.77 -14.93
C PRO A 266 14.88 -13.74 -15.18
N LEU A 267 14.63 -12.49 -14.78
CA LEU A 267 15.62 -11.42 -14.91
C LEU A 267 16.71 -11.56 -13.84
N THR A 268 17.93 -11.12 -14.13
CA THR A 268 19.05 -11.13 -13.16
C THR A 268 18.66 -10.39 -11.87
N GLY A 269 18.81 -11.06 -10.71
CA GLY A 269 18.40 -10.50 -9.41
C GLY A 269 16.90 -10.55 -9.12
N MET A 270 16.10 -11.24 -9.96
CA MET A 270 14.70 -11.54 -9.70
C MET A 270 14.58 -12.90 -8.99
N ASN A 271 14.02 -12.91 -7.78
CA ASN A 271 13.67 -14.15 -7.08
C ASN A 271 12.33 -14.71 -7.55
N GLU A 272 12.03 -15.93 -7.12
CA GLU A 272 10.86 -16.74 -7.48
C GLU A 272 9.55 -15.97 -7.25
N ILE A 273 9.43 -15.27 -6.12
CA ILE A 273 8.23 -14.51 -5.76
C ILE A 273 8.00 -13.30 -6.68
N ARG A 274 9.08 -12.63 -7.12
CA ARG A 274 8.99 -11.56 -8.12
C ARG A 274 8.68 -12.11 -9.51
N TRP A 275 9.28 -13.24 -9.89
CA TRP A 275 9.00 -13.91 -11.17
C TRP A 275 7.54 -14.37 -11.26
N LEU A 276 7.05 -15.10 -10.25
CA LEU A 276 5.65 -15.51 -10.13
C LEU A 276 4.71 -14.30 -10.23
N SER A 277 5.07 -13.18 -9.61
CA SER A 277 4.26 -11.95 -9.67
C SER A 277 4.28 -11.27 -11.05
N LEU A 278 5.36 -11.42 -11.84
CA LEU A 278 5.42 -10.93 -13.22
C LEU A 278 4.61 -11.81 -14.17
N ILE A 279 4.70 -13.14 -14.04
CA ILE A 279 3.89 -14.07 -14.85
C ILE A 279 2.41 -13.92 -14.50
N HIS A 280 2.09 -13.70 -13.21
CA HIS A 280 0.74 -13.33 -12.76
C HIS A 280 0.24 -12.02 -13.38
N ALA A 281 1.10 -11.01 -13.55
CA ALA A 281 0.74 -9.79 -14.26
C ALA A 281 0.47 -10.02 -15.76
N PHE A 282 1.24 -10.88 -16.43
CA PHE A 282 0.96 -11.29 -17.81
C PHE A 282 -0.34 -12.11 -17.93
N ALA A 283 -0.70 -12.88 -16.90
CA ALA A 283 -1.99 -13.56 -16.78
C ALA A 283 -3.15 -12.55 -16.66
N TYR A 284 -3.00 -11.54 -15.79
CA TYR A 284 -3.95 -10.42 -15.70
C TYR A 284 -4.18 -9.77 -17.07
N PHE A 285 -3.12 -9.48 -17.84
CA PHE A 285 -3.25 -8.80 -19.14
C PHE A 285 -3.63 -9.68 -20.35
N LYS A 286 -3.77 -11.01 -20.20
CA LYS A 286 -3.93 -11.95 -21.32
C LYS A 286 -2.84 -11.77 -22.39
N VAL A 287 -1.59 -11.84 -21.93
CA VAL A 287 -0.36 -11.79 -22.77
C VAL A 287 0.62 -12.92 -22.42
N LEU A 288 0.14 -13.95 -21.72
CA LEU A 288 0.90 -15.18 -21.46
C LEU A 288 1.24 -15.92 -22.75
N SER A 289 2.44 -16.51 -22.78
CA SER A 289 2.85 -17.53 -23.74
C SER A 289 3.09 -18.86 -23.02
N THR A 290 2.99 -19.98 -23.74
CA THR A 290 3.14 -21.33 -23.20
C THR A 290 4.43 -21.49 -22.40
N GLY A 291 5.58 -21.10 -22.96
CA GLY A 291 6.88 -21.18 -22.27
C GLY A 291 6.98 -20.30 -21.02
N LEU A 292 6.29 -19.15 -20.96
CA LEU A 292 6.23 -18.34 -19.74
C LEU A 292 5.40 -19.00 -18.64
N VAL A 293 4.28 -19.64 -18.99
CA VAL A 293 3.48 -20.43 -18.05
C VAL A 293 4.28 -21.62 -17.52
N GLU A 294 4.96 -22.36 -18.40
CA GLU A 294 5.78 -23.52 -18.03
C GLU A 294 6.93 -23.17 -17.08
N THR A 295 7.46 -21.94 -17.12
CA THR A 295 8.49 -21.50 -16.14
C THR A 295 7.98 -21.43 -14.70
N VAL A 296 6.66 -21.36 -14.47
CA VAL A 296 6.06 -21.27 -13.11
C VAL A 296 5.13 -22.43 -12.77
N LEU A 297 4.46 -23.03 -13.75
CA LEU A 297 3.67 -24.26 -13.57
C LEU A 297 4.55 -25.50 -13.76
N ASN A 298 5.55 -25.63 -12.89
CA ASN A 298 6.37 -26.84 -12.75
C ASN A 298 6.69 -27.07 -11.27
N LYS A 299 6.85 -28.35 -10.88
CA LYS A 299 6.99 -28.72 -9.47
C LYS A 299 8.19 -28.06 -8.77
N SER A 300 9.37 -28.00 -9.40
CA SER A 300 10.59 -27.47 -8.77
C SER A 300 10.52 -25.97 -8.51
N PHE A 301 9.93 -25.19 -9.42
CA PHE A 301 9.68 -23.77 -9.19
C PHE A 301 8.67 -23.55 -8.05
N ILE A 302 7.59 -24.34 -8.00
CA ILE A 302 6.56 -24.20 -6.96
C ILE A 302 7.12 -24.56 -5.57
N GLU A 303 7.94 -25.61 -5.47
CA GLU A 303 8.67 -25.91 -4.23
C GLU A 303 9.59 -24.75 -3.81
N ALA A 304 10.36 -24.17 -4.73
CA ALA A 304 11.22 -23.03 -4.44
C ALA A 304 10.43 -21.80 -3.98
N VAL A 305 9.28 -21.52 -4.64
CA VAL A 305 8.32 -20.49 -4.20
C VAL A 305 7.88 -20.73 -2.76
N PHE A 306 7.39 -21.91 -2.39
CA PHE A 306 6.91 -22.16 -1.03
C PHE A 306 8.04 -22.20 0.01
N LYS A 307 9.22 -22.73 -0.33
CA LYS A 307 10.41 -22.77 0.54
C LYS A 307 11.01 -21.36 0.78
N SER A 308 10.84 -20.43 -0.17
CA SER A 308 11.27 -19.03 -0.01
C SER A 308 10.37 -18.18 0.92
N GLN A 309 9.20 -18.68 1.31
CA GLN A 309 8.18 -17.91 2.05
C GLN A 309 8.18 -18.24 3.55
N GLY A 310 8.53 -17.25 4.37
CA GLY A 310 8.68 -17.39 5.82
C GLY A 310 7.38 -17.51 6.64
N ASN A 311 6.20 -17.53 6.03
CA ASN A 311 4.92 -17.77 6.71
C ASN A 311 3.85 -18.30 5.75
N ASP A 312 2.86 -18.99 6.33
CA ASP A 312 1.83 -19.69 5.55
C ASP A 312 0.84 -18.75 4.84
N ALA A 313 0.64 -17.53 5.35
CA ALA A 313 -0.17 -16.51 4.67
C ALA A 313 0.46 -16.13 3.31
N SER A 314 1.78 -15.98 3.28
CA SER A 314 2.53 -15.63 2.06
C SER A 314 2.64 -16.82 1.09
N LYS A 315 2.68 -18.06 1.59
CA LYS A 315 2.58 -19.28 0.78
C LYS A 315 1.17 -19.44 0.17
N LEU A 316 0.11 -19.22 0.95
CA LEU A 316 -1.27 -19.27 0.47
C LEU A 316 -1.53 -18.21 -0.61
N PHE A 317 -1.03 -16.99 -0.42
CA PHE A 317 -1.09 -15.94 -1.45
C PHE A 317 -0.28 -16.28 -2.73
N ALA A 318 0.83 -17.01 -2.60
CA ALA A 318 1.55 -17.54 -3.76
C ALA A 318 0.78 -18.67 -4.46
N ALA A 319 0.12 -19.56 -3.71
CA ALA A 319 -0.76 -20.60 -4.24
C ALA A 319 -1.93 -19.99 -5.03
N GLN A 320 -2.61 -18.97 -4.51
CA GLN A 320 -3.65 -18.23 -5.22
C GLN A 320 -3.16 -17.71 -6.59
N LYS A 321 -1.95 -17.16 -6.67
CA LYS A 321 -1.36 -16.72 -7.96
C LYS A 321 -1.12 -17.89 -8.92
N LEU A 322 -0.59 -19.02 -8.44
CA LEU A 322 -0.34 -20.22 -9.25
C LEU A 322 -1.65 -20.81 -9.81
N LEU A 323 -2.71 -20.85 -9.00
CA LEU A 323 -4.04 -21.32 -9.40
C LEU A 323 -4.70 -20.38 -10.41
N GLN A 324 -4.59 -19.05 -10.22
CA GLN A 324 -5.05 -18.07 -11.21
C GLN A 324 -4.27 -18.16 -12.54
N ILE A 325 -2.96 -18.48 -12.52
CA ILE A 325 -2.18 -18.73 -13.73
C ILE A 325 -2.61 -20.04 -14.41
N SER A 326 -2.83 -21.11 -13.64
CA SER A 326 -3.41 -22.37 -14.15
C SER A 326 -4.78 -22.14 -14.81
N GLY A 327 -5.64 -21.33 -14.18
CA GLY A 327 -6.94 -20.94 -14.74
C GLY A 327 -6.82 -20.15 -16.05
N CYS A 328 -5.87 -19.22 -16.16
CA CYS A 328 -5.62 -18.51 -17.42
C CYS A 328 -5.12 -19.45 -18.52
N ALA A 329 -4.23 -20.39 -18.17
CA ALA A 329 -3.72 -21.39 -19.11
C ALA A 329 -4.82 -22.36 -19.59
N GLN A 330 -5.72 -22.78 -18.70
CA GLN A 330 -6.80 -23.71 -19.00
C GLN A 330 -7.98 -23.07 -19.77
N TYR A 331 -8.37 -21.83 -19.42
CA TYR A 331 -9.63 -21.22 -19.90
C TYR A 331 -9.46 -19.98 -20.79
N GLU A 332 -8.25 -19.44 -20.94
CA GLU A 332 -8.00 -18.24 -21.75
C GLU A 332 -6.88 -18.37 -22.79
N MET A 333 -6.04 -19.41 -22.72
CA MET A 333 -5.04 -19.73 -23.75
C MET A 333 -5.56 -20.77 -24.73
N GLN A 334 -5.24 -20.61 -26.02
CA GLN A 334 -5.58 -21.58 -27.05
C GLN A 334 -4.58 -22.74 -27.04
N ASN A 335 -5.08 -23.98 -27.05
CA ASN A 335 -4.31 -25.22 -27.20
C ASN A 335 -3.16 -25.39 -26.17
N TYR A 336 -3.33 -24.92 -24.94
CA TYR A 336 -2.37 -25.17 -23.86
C TYR A 336 -2.45 -26.62 -23.39
N ASN A 337 -1.40 -27.40 -23.67
CA ASN A 337 -1.28 -28.81 -23.31
C ASN A 337 -0.21 -29.06 -22.23
N GLY A 338 0.28 -28.02 -21.56
CA GLY A 338 1.29 -28.11 -20.51
C GLY A 338 0.71 -28.47 -19.14
N GLN A 339 1.54 -28.44 -18.09
CA GLN A 339 1.10 -28.82 -16.75
C GLN A 339 0.16 -27.77 -16.12
N LEU A 340 -0.94 -28.25 -15.54
CA LEU A 340 -1.86 -27.46 -14.71
C LEU A 340 -1.80 -27.96 -13.26
N PHE A 341 -2.19 -27.11 -12.31
CA PHE A 341 -2.25 -27.46 -10.88
C PHE A 341 -3.60 -27.05 -10.29
N THR A 342 -4.23 -27.96 -9.54
CA THR A 342 -5.36 -27.66 -8.64
C THR A 342 -4.87 -27.42 -7.21
N PHE A 343 -5.75 -26.99 -6.30
CA PHE A 343 -5.45 -26.94 -4.86
C PHE A 343 -4.95 -28.28 -4.32
N GLU A 344 -5.57 -29.39 -4.74
CA GLU A 344 -5.17 -30.73 -4.32
C GLU A 344 -3.81 -31.15 -4.86
N ASP A 345 -3.33 -30.55 -5.95
CA ASP A 345 -1.96 -30.80 -6.44
C ASP A 345 -0.95 -29.96 -5.68
N LEU A 346 -1.26 -28.69 -5.41
CA LEU A 346 -0.41 -27.81 -4.58
C LEU A 346 -0.25 -28.34 -3.14
N ARG A 347 -1.29 -28.96 -2.56
CA ARG A 347 -1.26 -29.61 -1.24
C ARG A 347 -0.21 -30.74 -1.13
N LYS A 348 0.13 -31.38 -2.26
CA LYS A 348 1.09 -32.49 -2.36
C LYS A 348 2.53 -32.00 -2.65
N ILE A 349 2.77 -30.69 -2.72
CA ILE A 349 4.08 -30.10 -3.03
C ILE A 349 4.79 -29.70 -1.74
N ASP A 350 6.09 -30.03 -1.66
CA ASP A 350 6.91 -29.73 -0.50
C ASP A 350 7.00 -28.22 -0.23
N GLY A 351 6.94 -27.85 1.05
CA GLY A 351 6.84 -26.47 1.53
C GLY A 351 5.43 -25.89 1.63
N PHE A 352 4.40 -26.47 0.98
CA PHE A 352 3.01 -25.99 1.09
C PHE A 352 2.49 -26.10 2.55
N PRO A 353 1.69 -25.12 3.05
CA PRO A 353 1.19 -25.15 4.42
C PRO A 353 0.32 -26.39 4.72
N GLN A 354 0.67 -27.12 5.77
CA GLN A 354 -0.11 -28.28 6.21
C GLN A 354 -1.23 -27.82 7.14
N PHE A 355 -2.37 -27.47 6.56
CA PHE A 355 -3.56 -27.06 7.31
C PHE A 355 -4.29 -28.28 7.90
N GLU A 356 -4.51 -28.31 9.22
CA GLU A 356 -5.31 -29.36 9.90
C GLU A 356 -6.76 -29.49 9.37
N SER A 357 -7.28 -28.45 8.70
CA SER A 357 -8.57 -28.48 8.01
C SER A 357 -8.69 -27.32 7.02
N ASP A 358 -9.57 -27.48 6.02
CA ASP A 358 -9.94 -26.41 5.09
C ASP A 358 -10.38 -25.13 5.81
N ARG A 359 -11.04 -25.26 6.97
CA ARG A 359 -11.48 -24.12 7.78
C ARG A 359 -10.31 -23.24 8.27
N LYS A 360 -9.13 -23.81 8.55
CA LYS A 360 -7.93 -23.01 8.88
C LYS A 360 -7.39 -22.28 7.66
N MET A 361 -7.38 -22.92 6.48
CA MET A 361 -7.00 -22.29 5.21
C MET A 361 -7.95 -21.14 4.84
N VAL A 362 -9.26 -21.35 4.98
CA VAL A 362 -10.29 -20.33 4.77
C VAL A 362 -10.10 -19.17 5.74
N ASN A 363 -9.96 -19.40 7.04
CA ASN A 363 -9.74 -18.31 8.00
C ASN A 363 -8.50 -17.48 7.65
N LEU A 364 -7.39 -18.11 7.25
CA LEU A 364 -6.18 -17.42 6.82
C LEU A 364 -6.38 -16.61 5.53
N ALA A 365 -7.17 -17.12 4.57
CA ALA A 365 -7.58 -16.35 3.40
C ALA A 365 -8.52 -15.18 3.76
N GLY A 366 -9.34 -15.32 4.80
CA GLY A 366 -10.13 -14.25 5.42
C GLY A 366 -9.24 -13.14 5.98
N GLU A 367 -8.23 -13.48 6.78
CA GLU A 367 -7.24 -12.50 7.27
C GLU A 367 -6.46 -11.83 6.11
N LEU A 368 -6.14 -12.58 5.04
CA LEU A 368 -5.56 -12.03 3.81
C LEU A 368 -6.55 -11.14 3.01
N ARG A 369 -7.87 -11.33 3.15
CA ARG A 369 -8.89 -10.49 2.51
C ARG A 369 -9.24 -9.25 3.34
N PHE A 370 -9.29 -9.34 4.67
CA PHE A 370 -9.83 -8.32 5.57
C PHE A 370 -8.86 -7.70 6.59
N SER A 371 -7.68 -8.29 6.83
CA SER A 371 -6.85 -8.20 8.06
C SER A 371 -7.41 -9.06 9.18
N LYS A 372 -6.65 -9.30 10.25
CA LYS A 372 -7.13 -10.10 11.38
C LYS A 372 -8.29 -9.41 12.10
N GLU A 373 -8.05 -8.22 12.62
CA GLU A 373 -9.05 -7.36 13.27
C GLU A 373 -10.26 -7.10 12.34
N GLY A 374 -9.98 -6.83 11.06
CA GLY A 374 -11.02 -6.64 10.04
C GLY A 374 -11.81 -7.91 9.71
N TYR A 375 -11.22 -9.11 9.83
CA TYR A 375 -11.94 -10.38 9.59
C TYR A 375 -12.84 -10.73 10.77
N GLU A 376 -12.38 -10.49 12.01
CA GLU A 376 -13.22 -10.59 13.21
C GLU A 376 -14.38 -9.57 13.16
N GLY A 377 -14.09 -8.32 12.78
CA GLY A 377 -15.12 -7.30 12.52
C GLY A 377 -16.07 -7.67 11.39
N TYR A 378 -15.57 -8.24 10.29
CA TYR A 378 -16.38 -8.70 9.15
C TYR A 378 -17.36 -9.80 9.56
N LEU A 379 -16.89 -10.81 10.30
CA LEU A 379 -17.72 -11.90 10.78
C LEU A 379 -18.84 -11.39 11.70
N ASN A 380 -18.49 -10.50 12.64
CA ASN A 380 -19.40 -10.00 13.67
C ASN A 380 -20.37 -8.90 13.18
N ASN A 381 -19.97 -8.08 12.20
CA ASN A 381 -20.73 -6.88 11.80
C ASN A 381 -21.43 -7.01 10.43
N PHE A 382 -21.06 -8.00 9.61
CA PHE A 382 -21.72 -8.26 8.32
C PHE A 382 -22.19 -9.70 8.18
N MET A 383 -21.32 -10.71 8.40
CA MET A 383 -21.72 -12.09 8.11
C MET A 383 -22.87 -12.59 8.98
N VAL A 384 -22.69 -12.52 10.30
CA VAL A 384 -23.69 -12.97 11.28
C VAL A 384 -24.92 -12.06 11.31
N PRO A 385 -24.82 -10.71 11.38
CA PRO A 385 -26.01 -9.87 11.53
C PRO A 385 -26.71 -9.56 10.20
N VAL A 386 -25.98 -9.44 9.08
CA VAL A 386 -26.58 -9.11 7.77
C VAL A 386 -26.79 -10.38 6.94
N LEU A 387 -25.73 -11.04 6.46
CA LEU A 387 -25.87 -12.09 5.44
C LEU A 387 -26.61 -13.35 5.93
N GLN A 388 -26.59 -13.71 7.22
CA GLN A 388 -27.44 -14.80 7.75
C GLN A 388 -28.94 -14.47 7.73
N ASN A 389 -29.31 -13.19 7.69
CA ASN A 389 -30.69 -12.71 7.77
C ASN A 389 -31.23 -12.20 6.41
N VAL A 390 -30.46 -12.37 5.33
CA VAL A 390 -30.83 -11.94 3.97
C VAL A 390 -31.56 -13.08 3.25
N VAL A 391 -32.89 -12.92 3.19
CA VAL A 391 -33.87 -13.75 2.44
C VAL A 391 -34.04 -15.19 2.97
N PRO A 392 -35.22 -15.56 3.50
CA PRO A 392 -35.50 -16.95 3.85
C PRO A 392 -35.73 -17.82 2.60
N PRO A 393 -35.21 -19.05 2.56
CA PRO A 393 -33.85 -19.46 2.88
C PRO A 393 -33.06 -19.58 1.55
N SER A 394 -33.01 -18.53 0.73
CA SER A 394 -32.54 -18.60 -0.67
C SER A 394 -31.06 -18.26 -0.86
N VAL A 395 -30.35 -17.96 0.23
CA VAL A 395 -28.89 -17.75 0.27
C VAL A 395 -28.26 -18.89 1.07
N LYS A 396 -27.25 -19.55 0.50
CA LYS A 396 -26.40 -20.51 1.24
C LYS A 396 -25.05 -19.87 1.53
N GLN A 397 -24.62 -19.89 2.79
CA GLN A 397 -23.26 -19.50 3.17
C GLN A 397 -22.29 -20.61 2.74
N GLU A 398 -21.22 -20.25 2.03
CA GLU A 398 -20.25 -21.20 1.49
C GLU A 398 -18.88 -21.04 2.17
N HIS A 399 -18.47 -19.80 2.51
CA HIS A 399 -17.21 -19.43 3.17
C HIS A 399 -16.02 -20.27 2.73
N SER A 400 -15.69 -20.13 1.45
CA SER A 400 -14.80 -21.04 0.76
C SER A 400 -13.86 -20.30 -0.20
N LEU A 401 -12.88 -21.05 -0.70
CA LEU A 401 -12.13 -20.66 -1.87
C LEU A 401 -12.65 -21.46 -3.07
N ASP A 402 -12.76 -20.80 -4.23
CA ASP A 402 -12.97 -21.49 -5.50
C ASP A 402 -11.70 -22.23 -5.94
N GLN A 403 -11.77 -22.97 -7.06
CA GLN A 403 -10.64 -23.70 -7.62
C GLN A 403 -9.44 -22.81 -8.03
N PHE A 404 -9.61 -21.50 -8.11
CA PHE A 404 -8.57 -20.51 -8.41
C PHE A 404 -8.02 -19.81 -7.15
N GLY A 405 -8.51 -20.16 -5.95
CA GLY A 405 -8.15 -19.50 -4.70
C GLY A 405 -8.90 -18.19 -4.44
N SER A 406 -9.95 -17.90 -5.21
CA SER A 406 -10.82 -16.73 -5.06
C SER A 406 -11.80 -16.91 -3.91
N TRP A 407 -12.08 -15.85 -3.16
CA TRP A 407 -12.98 -15.87 -2.01
C TRP A 407 -14.46 -15.90 -2.43
N ILE A 408 -15.27 -16.77 -1.82
CA ILE A 408 -16.73 -16.81 -1.94
C ILE A 408 -17.35 -16.77 -0.54
N ASP A 409 -18.21 -15.79 -0.30
CA ASP A 409 -18.91 -15.64 0.98
C ASP A 409 -20.17 -16.51 1.03
N ALA A 410 -21.03 -16.32 0.05
CA ALA A 410 -22.28 -17.06 -0.10
C ALA A 410 -22.52 -17.38 -1.57
N VAL A 411 -23.53 -18.21 -1.81
CA VAL A 411 -24.06 -18.51 -3.15
C VAL A 411 -25.58 -18.40 -3.12
N ILE A 412 -26.16 -18.14 -4.29
CA ILE A 412 -27.61 -18.23 -4.56
C ILE A 412 -27.83 -19.10 -5.80
N VAL A 413 -29.06 -19.59 -5.97
CA VAL A 413 -29.51 -20.24 -7.22
C VAL A 413 -30.76 -19.50 -7.69
N ARG A 414 -30.88 -19.29 -9.01
CA ARG A 414 -32.09 -18.78 -9.67
C ARG A 414 -32.88 -19.96 -10.26
N ASN A 415 -34.19 -19.84 -10.30
CA ASN A 415 -35.01 -20.65 -11.19
C ASN A 415 -34.73 -20.18 -12.63
N GLU A 416 -34.45 -21.10 -13.56
CA GLU A 416 -34.07 -20.74 -14.94
C GLU A 416 -35.25 -20.23 -15.79
N GLU A 417 -36.49 -20.58 -15.42
CA GLU A 417 -37.71 -20.15 -16.11
C GLU A 417 -38.21 -18.78 -15.61
N THR A 418 -38.22 -18.59 -14.28
CA THR A 418 -38.80 -17.37 -13.65
C THR A 418 -37.75 -16.35 -13.20
N SER A 419 -36.46 -16.69 -13.22
CA SER A 419 -35.34 -15.95 -12.60
C SER A 419 -35.43 -15.67 -11.09
N SER A 420 -36.52 -16.07 -10.42
CA SER A 420 -36.69 -15.92 -8.97
C SER A 420 -35.66 -16.73 -8.18
N LEU A 421 -35.20 -16.20 -7.06
CA LEU A 421 -34.28 -16.87 -6.13
C LEU A 421 -34.90 -18.16 -5.57
N LEU A 422 -34.27 -19.32 -5.80
CA LEU A 422 -34.72 -20.59 -5.24
C LEU A 422 -34.32 -20.74 -3.77
N PRO A 423 -35.22 -21.20 -2.88
CA PRO A 423 -34.88 -21.70 -1.55
C PRO A 423 -33.80 -22.79 -1.59
N VAL A 424 -32.84 -22.78 -0.65
CA VAL A 424 -31.75 -23.78 -0.58
C VAL A 424 -32.25 -25.23 -0.51
N LYS A 425 -33.44 -25.44 0.06
CA LYS A 425 -34.14 -26.74 0.08
C LYS A 425 -34.60 -27.27 -1.28
N GLU A 426 -34.63 -26.43 -2.31
CA GLU A 426 -35.06 -26.74 -3.68
C GLU A 426 -33.90 -26.74 -4.68
N TRP A 427 -32.66 -26.53 -4.22
CA TRP A 427 -31.48 -26.58 -5.07
C TRP A 427 -31.16 -28.02 -5.47
N LYS A 428 -30.91 -28.23 -6.76
CA LYS A 428 -30.43 -29.51 -7.30
C LYS A 428 -28.89 -29.53 -7.27
N PRO A 429 -28.23 -30.71 -7.30
CA PRO A 429 -26.77 -30.80 -7.29
C PRO A 429 -26.08 -30.12 -8.48
N ASP A 430 -26.79 -30.02 -9.61
CA ASP A 430 -26.40 -29.41 -10.88
C ASP A 430 -26.82 -27.93 -11.01
N SER A 431 -27.55 -27.37 -10.03
CA SER A 431 -28.04 -25.99 -10.07
C SER A 431 -26.91 -24.96 -10.20
N ARG A 432 -27.04 -24.06 -11.18
CA ARG A 432 -26.07 -22.98 -11.47
C ARG A 432 -26.02 -21.96 -10.32
N LYS A 433 -25.10 -22.18 -9.39
CA LYS A 433 -24.77 -21.25 -8.30
C LYS A 433 -24.21 -19.92 -8.84
N VAL A 434 -24.79 -18.81 -8.41
CA VAL A 434 -24.22 -17.47 -8.55
C VAL A 434 -23.48 -17.12 -7.25
N PRO A 435 -22.17 -16.80 -7.27
CA PRO A 435 -21.47 -16.39 -6.06
C PRO A 435 -21.90 -15.00 -5.59
N ILE A 436 -21.83 -14.80 -4.28
CA ILE A 436 -21.89 -13.50 -3.61
C ILE A 436 -20.53 -13.27 -2.96
N ILE A 437 -19.95 -12.10 -3.21
CA ILE A 437 -18.61 -11.72 -2.72
C ILE A 437 -18.70 -10.36 -2.05
N PHE A 438 -18.35 -10.30 -0.76
CA PHE A 438 -18.18 -9.03 -0.07
C PHE A 438 -16.77 -8.46 -0.33
N VAL A 439 -16.72 -7.15 -0.58
CA VAL A 439 -15.55 -6.40 -0.99
C VAL A 439 -15.23 -5.34 0.06
N PRO A 440 -14.21 -5.55 0.90
CA PRO A 440 -13.79 -4.52 1.85
C PRO A 440 -13.05 -3.39 1.14
N GLU A 441 -13.07 -2.18 1.72
CA GLU A 441 -12.45 -0.96 1.16
C GLU A 441 -10.95 -1.14 0.88
N ARG A 442 -10.28 -2.07 1.57
CA ARG A 442 -8.86 -2.41 1.32
C ARG A 442 -8.60 -3.20 0.04
N ARG A 443 -9.64 -3.71 -0.62
CA ARG A 443 -9.61 -4.41 -1.92
C ARG A 443 -10.19 -3.56 -3.07
N THR A 444 -10.72 -2.38 -2.77
CA THR A 444 -11.08 -1.38 -3.78
C THR A 444 -9.95 -0.36 -4.00
N LYS A 445 -10.03 0.33 -5.13
CA LYS A 445 -9.35 1.59 -5.38
C LYS A 445 -9.96 2.68 -4.50
N ILE A 446 -9.15 3.66 -4.09
CA ILE A 446 -9.69 4.92 -3.57
C ILE A 446 -10.44 5.60 -4.72
N PRO A 447 -11.72 5.99 -4.54
CA PRO A 447 -12.46 6.76 -5.54
C PRO A 447 -11.69 8.01 -5.95
N THR A 448 -11.95 8.54 -7.14
CA THR A 448 -11.51 9.89 -7.53
C THR A 448 -12.61 10.53 -8.36
N LEU A 449 -12.50 11.82 -8.69
CA LEU A 449 -13.51 12.55 -9.48
C LEU A 449 -13.74 12.00 -10.92
N LEU A 450 -13.05 10.91 -11.30
CA LEU A 450 -13.11 10.22 -12.58
C LEU A 450 -12.97 8.69 -12.36
N THR A 451 -13.85 8.09 -11.57
CA THR A 451 -14.07 6.63 -11.55
C THR A 451 -14.92 6.18 -12.75
N HIS A 452 -14.85 4.90 -13.11
CA HIS A 452 -15.72 4.32 -14.14
C HIS A 452 -17.11 4.06 -13.55
N ALA A 453 -18.03 5.00 -13.74
CA ALA A 453 -19.39 4.96 -13.17
C ALA A 453 -20.32 3.84 -13.72
N GLU A 454 -19.78 2.92 -14.54
CA GLU A 454 -20.56 2.00 -15.39
C GLU A 454 -20.39 0.52 -15.05
N GLN A 455 -19.29 0.09 -14.40
CA GLN A 455 -19.08 -1.31 -14.01
C GLN A 455 -18.28 -1.45 -12.69
N PRO A 456 -18.88 -1.97 -11.60
CA PRO A 456 -18.22 -2.05 -10.28
C PRO A 456 -16.96 -2.91 -10.23
N ILE A 457 -16.77 -3.84 -11.17
CA ILE A 457 -15.55 -4.65 -11.28
C ILE A 457 -14.29 -3.77 -11.46
N PHE A 458 -14.42 -2.58 -12.08
CA PHE A 458 -13.28 -1.70 -12.28
C PHE A 458 -12.82 -0.97 -11.02
N ASP A 459 -13.64 -0.88 -9.97
CA ASP A 459 -13.20 -0.30 -8.68
C ASP A 459 -12.39 -1.30 -7.84
N LEU A 460 -12.33 -2.57 -8.22
CA LEU A 460 -11.49 -3.58 -7.59
C LEU A 460 -10.01 -3.45 -7.97
N LEU A 461 -9.13 -3.97 -7.09
CA LEU A 461 -7.74 -4.26 -7.44
C LEU A 461 -7.65 -5.43 -8.43
N GLY A 462 -6.62 -5.41 -9.30
CA GLY A 462 -6.47 -6.37 -10.41
C GLY A 462 -6.46 -7.86 -10.02
N PRO A 463 -5.94 -8.29 -8.86
CA PRO A 463 -6.05 -9.69 -8.42
C PRO A 463 -7.48 -10.16 -8.17
N ASP A 464 -8.39 -9.30 -7.70
CA ASP A 464 -9.83 -9.61 -7.56
C ASP A 464 -10.53 -9.59 -8.92
N GLN A 465 -10.21 -8.61 -9.79
CA GLN A 465 -10.69 -8.57 -11.17
C GLN A 465 -10.34 -9.86 -11.93
N LEU A 466 -9.13 -10.40 -11.72
CA LEU A 466 -8.70 -11.66 -12.32
C LEU A 466 -9.48 -12.86 -11.79
N SER A 467 -9.70 -12.92 -10.47
CA SER A 467 -10.58 -13.92 -9.85
C SER A 467 -11.97 -13.92 -10.47
N ILE A 468 -12.63 -12.77 -10.56
CA ILE A 468 -13.99 -12.64 -11.10
C ILE A 468 -14.04 -13.02 -12.59
N ARG A 469 -13.04 -12.61 -13.37
CA ARG A 469 -12.92 -12.99 -14.79
C ARG A 469 -12.82 -14.51 -14.97
N LEU A 470 -12.03 -15.17 -14.11
CA LEU A 470 -11.91 -16.64 -14.12
C LEU A 470 -13.19 -17.31 -13.59
N MET A 471 -13.88 -16.73 -12.60
CA MET A 471 -15.16 -17.23 -12.11
C MET A 471 -16.22 -17.34 -13.20
N HIS A 472 -16.51 -16.29 -14.01
CA HIS A 472 -17.47 -16.50 -15.11
C HIS A 472 -16.89 -17.44 -16.17
N LYS A 473 -15.58 -17.42 -16.48
CA LYS A 473 -15.03 -18.39 -17.45
C LYS A 473 -15.34 -19.86 -17.12
N VAL A 474 -15.57 -20.20 -15.85
CA VAL A 474 -16.10 -21.50 -15.41
C VAL A 474 -17.62 -21.49 -15.23
N ASN A 475 -18.15 -20.64 -14.34
CA ASN A 475 -19.54 -20.66 -13.87
C ASN A 475 -20.54 -19.97 -14.83
N ARG A 476 -20.03 -19.41 -15.95
CA ARG A 476 -20.68 -18.63 -17.04
C ARG A 476 -20.84 -16.96 -16.85
N ALA A 477 -21.43 -17.16 -15.58
CA ALA A 477 -22.14 -16.39 -14.50
C ALA A 477 -21.27 -15.43 -13.67
N GLU A 478 -21.86 -14.28 -13.34
CA GLU A 478 -21.19 -13.12 -12.75
C GLU A 478 -21.46 -13.06 -11.24
N PRO A 479 -20.43 -12.94 -10.39
CA PRO A 479 -20.60 -12.88 -8.96
C PRO A 479 -21.17 -11.52 -8.52
N ILE A 480 -22.17 -11.54 -7.64
CA ILE A 480 -22.75 -10.33 -7.06
C ILE A 480 -21.73 -9.72 -6.08
N LEU A 481 -21.29 -8.50 -6.38
CA LEU A 481 -20.31 -7.76 -5.59
C LEU A 481 -21.03 -6.85 -4.59
N ILE A 482 -20.65 -6.95 -3.31
CA ILE A 482 -21.20 -6.11 -2.23
C ILE A 482 -20.05 -5.30 -1.64
N PHE A 483 -20.05 -3.99 -1.81
CA PHE A 483 -18.95 -3.15 -1.32
C PHE A 483 -19.22 -2.64 0.09
N GLU A 484 -18.17 -2.66 0.92
CA GLU A 484 -18.17 -2.13 2.28
C GLU A 484 -18.57 -0.64 2.32
N SER A 485 -18.13 0.13 1.33
CA SER A 485 -18.49 1.55 1.13
C SER A 485 -20.00 1.78 1.08
N ASP A 486 -20.74 0.88 0.46
CA ASP A 486 -22.15 1.10 0.11
C ASP A 486 -23.03 0.72 1.30
N LEU A 487 -22.63 -0.34 2.01
CA LEU A 487 -23.20 -0.68 3.31
C LEU A 487 -22.82 0.30 4.41
N ASN A 488 -21.74 1.08 4.28
CA ASN A 488 -21.36 2.14 5.21
C ASN A 488 -22.05 3.48 4.91
N GLN A 489 -22.47 3.71 3.67
CA GLN A 489 -23.39 4.80 3.30
C GLN A 489 -24.85 4.48 3.69
N THR A 490 -25.24 3.20 3.61
CA THR A 490 -26.50 2.70 4.17
C THR A 490 -26.56 2.93 5.68
N SER A 491 -27.73 3.27 6.22
CA SER A 491 -27.86 3.60 7.66
C SER A 491 -27.28 2.51 8.58
N ASN A 492 -26.78 2.93 9.75
CA ASN A 492 -26.13 2.05 10.74
C ASN A 492 -27.04 0.94 11.32
N THR A 493 -28.30 0.83 10.92
CA THR A 493 -29.19 -0.25 11.37
C THR A 493 -29.03 -1.52 10.54
N THR A 494 -28.90 -2.67 11.20
CA THR A 494 -28.82 -3.98 10.54
C THR A 494 -30.00 -4.23 9.60
N VAL A 495 -31.20 -3.77 9.98
CA VAL A 495 -32.43 -3.91 9.17
C VAL A 495 -32.29 -3.19 7.83
N ALA A 496 -31.75 -1.98 7.80
CA ALA A 496 -31.50 -1.27 6.55
C ALA A 496 -30.45 -1.98 5.69
N LYS A 497 -29.33 -2.44 6.28
CA LYS A 497 -28.29 -3.18 5.54
C LYS A 497 -28.83 -4.50 4.95
N ILE A 498 -29.73 -5.19 5.65
CA ILE A 498 -30.46 -6.35 5.12
C ILE A 498 -31.39 -5.95 3.97
N ALA A 499 -32.13 -4.83 4.09
CA ALA A 499 -33.05 -4.36 3.05
C ALA A 499 -32.31 -3.96 1.76
N SER A 500 -31.27 -3.12 1.87
CA SER A 500 -30.44 -2.71 0.72
C SER A 500 -29.73 -3.91 0.08
N LEU A 501 -29.29 -4.91 0.85
CA LEU A 501 -28.71 -6.11 0.26
C LEU A 501 -29.74 -7.02 -0.43
N LYS A 502 -31.00 -7.05 0.03
CA LYS A 502 -32.09 -7.69 -0.74
C LYS A 502 -32.31 -6.98 -2.07
N GLU A 503 -32.31 -5.65 -2.08
CA GLU A 503 -32.45 -4.83 -3.29
C GLU A 503 -31.29 -5.07 -4.26
N ILE A 504 -30.04 -5.03 -3.80
CA ILE A 504 -28.85 -5.34 -4.62
C ILE A 504 -28.97 -6.74 -5.22
N ILE A 505 -29.24 -7.78 -4.41
CA ILE A 505 -29.34 -9.15 -4.94
C ILE A 505 -30.45 -9.25 -5.99
N LEU A 506 -31.63 -8.66 -5.75
CA LEU A 506 -32.75 -8.72 -6.70
C LEU A 506 -32.50 -7.90 -7.98
N LYS A 507 -31.84 -6.75 -7.87
CA LYS A 507 -31.50 -5.88 -9.01
C LYS A 507 -30.44 -6.52 -9.91
N GLU A 508 -29.42 -7.15 -9.33
CA GLU A 508 -28.43 -7.95 -10.08
C GLU A 508 -29.03 -9.31 -10.53
N THR A 509 -30.31 -9.59 -10.22
CA THR A 509 -31.09 -10.71 -10.75
C THR A 509 -32.33 -10.27 -11.56
N PRO A 510 -32.19 -9.48 -12.64
CA PRO A 510 -33.34 -9.03 -13.43
C PRO A 510 -34.05 -10.21 -14.14
N PRO A 511 -35.36 -10.12 -14.40
CA PRO A 511 -36.12 -11.15 -15.10
C PRO A 511 -35.74 -11.27 -16.60
N PRO A 512 -36.02 -12.41 -17.27
CA PRO A 512 -35.56 -12.67 -18.63
C PRO A 512 -36.09 -11.70 -19.70
N ASN A 513 -37.20 -11.01 -19.42
CA ASN A 513 -37.86 -10.12 -20.36
C ASN A 513 -37.16 -8.76 -20.52
N GLU A 514 -36.37 -8.33 -19.54
CA GLU A 514 -35.65 -7.04 -19.59
C GLU A 514 -34.33 -7.17 -20.35
N GLN A 515 -33.64 -8.30 -20.22
CA GLN A 515 -32.39 -8.59 -20.94
C GLN A 515 -32.55 -8.67 -22.48
N ASN A 516 -33.79 -8.80 -22.97
CA ASN A 516 -34.11 -8.78 -24.40
C ASN A 516 -34.44 -7.39 -24.96
N GLN A 517 -34.48 -6.34 -24.12
CA GLN A 517 -34.81 -4.96 -24.54
C GLN A 517 -33.57 -4.06 -24.68
N GLU A 518 -32.46 -4.35 -23.97
CA GLU A 518 -31.18 -3.67 -24.17
C GLU A 518 -30.31 -4.29 -25.29
N ALA A 519 -30.86 -5.25 -26.03
CA ALA A 519 -30.17 -6.03 -27.06
C ALA A 519 -30.83 -5.93 -28.47
N GLN A 520 -31.53 -4.82 -28.75
CA GLN A 520 -32.14 -4.49 -30.04
C GLN A 520 -31.68 -3.12 -30.55
#